data_AF-A0A967PU67-F1
#
_entry.id   AF-A0A967PU67-F1
#
_cell.length_a   1.000
_cell.length_b   1.000
_cell.length_c   1.000
_cell.angle_alpha   90.00
_cell.angle_beta   90.00
_cell.angle_gamma   90.00
#
_symmetry.space_group_name_H-M   'P 1'
#
loop_
_entity.id
_entity.type
_entity.pdbx_description
1 polymer ?
#
loop_
_entity_poly.entity_id
_entity_poly.type
_entity_poly.pdbx_seq_one_letter_code
_entity_poly.pdbx_strand_id
1 'polypeptide(L)'
;MDSIITRVQHRIERGIEQTIVTDFSGAKETFRKLIEDYSDQPFGYFYLGATYQAEMLDAEQFNQLNKFSKLMEQCIRISERLRNKNGDDVWLLFYEGSAYLYRGFMDSKQKNFFEAYRNSLKGVHRLEDAIRMDSTFYDAYLGVGSFKYWKSSKAKALTWLPFISDERKLGIE
;
A
#
# COMPACT_ATOMS: atom_id res chain seq x y z
N MET A 1 -7.39 15.18 22.76
CA MET A 1 -7.43 14.79 21.34
C MET A 1 -6.04 14.38 20.89
N ASP A 2 -5.02 15.18 21.23
CA ASP A 2 -3.60 14.91 20.94
C ASP A 2 -3.08 13.57 21.48
N SER A 3 -3.48 13.16 22.69
CA SER A 3 -3.01 11.89 23.29
C SER A 3 -3.44 10.64 22.53
N ILE A 4 -4.57 10.69 21.81
CA ILE A 4 -5.07 9.57 21.01
C ILE A 4 -4.25 9.43 19.73
N ILE A 5 -4.01 10.55 19.03
CA ILE A 5 -3.21 10.59 17.81
C ILE A 5 -1.80 10.11 18.09
N THR A 6 -1.17 10.62 19.16
CA THR A 6 0.18 10.19 19.58
C THR A 6 0.21 8.69 19.92
N ARG A 7 -0.83 8.16 20.57
CA ARG A 7 -0.90 6.72 20.89
C ARG A 7 -1.02 5.86 19.64
N VAL A 8 -1.83 6.28 18.67
CA VAL A 8 -1.99 5.57 17.38
C VAL A 8 -0.66 5.58 16.62
N GLN A 9 -0.04 6.75 16.49
CA GLN A 9 1.24 6.92 15.81
C GLN A 9 2.33 6.04 16.42
N HIS A 10 2.49 6.08 17.75
CA HIS A 10 3.49 5.27 18.43
C HIS A 10 3.30 3.76 18.22
N ARG A 11 2.05 3.28 18.16
CA ARG A 11 1.76 1.87 17.86
C ARG A 11 2.07 1.52 16.41
N ILE A 12 1.81 2.44 15.47
CA ILE A 12 2.17 2.26 14.07
C ILE A 12 3.68 2.16 13.92
N GLU A 13 4.42 3.12 14.47
CA GLU A 13 5.89 3.15 14.45
C GLU A 13 6.48 1.87 15.05
N ARG A 14 6.00 1.46 16.23
CA ARG A 14 6.43 0.22 16.86
C ARG A 14 6.15 -1.01 16.00
N GLY A 15 4.96 -1.11 15.41
CA GLY A 15 4.61 -2.26 14.56
C GLY A 15 5.43 -2.30 13.27
N ILE A 16 5.76 -1.14 12.71
CA ILE A 16 6.67 -1.02 11.56
C ILE A 16 8.07 -1.47 11.95
N GLU A 17 8.61 -0.99 13.08
CA GLU A 17 9.92 -1.40 13.59
C GLU A 17 9.98 -2.91 13.79
N GLN A 18 8.98 -3.50 14.47
CA GLN A 18 8.86 -4.95 14.65
C GLN A 18 8.85 -5.69 13.32
N THR A 19 8.15 -5.17 12.31
CA THR A 19 8.13 -5.77 10.96
C THR A 19 9.51 -5.72 10.31
N ILE A 20 10.21 -4.59 10.42
CA ILE A 20 11.56 -4.38 9.85
C ILE A 20 12.58 -5.32 10.51
N VAL A 21 12.51 -5.51 11.82
CA VAL A 21 13.39 -6.44 12.55
C VAL A 21 12.89 -7.88 12.55
N THR A 22 11.93 -8.21 11.68
CA THR A 22 11.35 -9.56 11.48
C THR A 22 10.64 -10.17 12.70
N ASP A 23 10.30 -9.36 13.71
CA ASP A 23 9.36 -9.73 14.76
C ASP A 23 7.91 -9.68 14.22
N PHE A 24 7.61 -10.56 13.26
CA PHE A 24 6.30 -10.60 12.62
C PHE A 24 5.19 -10.93 13.63
N SER A 25 5.47 -11.79 14.60
CA SER A 25 4.50 -12.14 15.65
C SER A 25 4.13 -10.92 16.50
N GLY A 26 5.13 -10.15 16.95
CA GLY A 26 4.91 -8.91 17.70
C GLY A 26 4.24 -7.83 16.86
N ALA A 27 4.66 -7.64 15.60
CA ALA A 27 4.01 -6.69 14.69
C ALA A 27 2.53 -7.04 14.46
N LYS A 28 2.22 -8.32 14.18
CA LYS A 28 0.84 -8.80 14.01
C LYS A 28 -0.01 -8.54 15.26
N GLU A 29 0.55 -8.75 16.45
CA GLU A 29 -0.15 -8.45 17.71
C GLU A 29 -0.40 -6.95 17.90
N THR A 30 0.61 -6.11 17.62
CA THR A 30 0.49 -4.65 17.68
C THR A 30 -0.62 -4.15 16.75
N PHE A 31 -0.66 -4.62 15.50
CA PHE A 31 -1.68 -4.18 14.54
C PHE A 31 -3.06 -4.79 14.77
N ARG A 32 -3.17 -5.99 15.35
CA ARG A 32 -4.47 -6.54 15.79
C ARG A 32 -5.10 -5.68 16.88
N LYS A 33 -4.34 -5.30 17.90
CA LYS A 33 -4.81 -4.36 18.94
C LYS A 33 -5.20 -3.00 18.36
N LEU A 34 -4.49 -2.57 17.32
CA LEU A 34 -4.83 -1.33 16.62
C LEU A 34 -6.17 -1.45 15.87
N ILE A 35 -6.47 -2.61 15.27
CA ILE A 35 -7.77 -2.91 14.66
C ILE A 35 -8.87 -3.04 15.72
N GLU A 36 -8.59 -3.67 16.86
CA GLU A 36 -9.57 -3.80 17.96
C GLU A 36 -10.01 -2.42 18.49
N ASP A 37 -9.05 -1.52 18.69
CA ASP A 37 -9.32 -0.18 19.20
C ASP A 37 -9.92 0.77 18.13
N TYR A 38 -9.60 0.56 16.85
CA TYR A 38 -9.96 1.46 15.74
C TYR A 38 -10.46 0.70 14.51
N SER A 39 -11.42 -0.21 14.70
CA SER A 39 -11.95 -1.10 13.64
C SER A 39 -12.62 -0.38 12.48
N ASP A 40 -12.98 0.89 12.64
CA ASP A 40 -13.57 1.72 11.60
C ASP A 40 -12.54 2.53 10.79
N GLN A 41 -11.25 2.39 11.12
CA GLN A 41 -10.13 3.07 10.46
C GLN A 41 -9.31 2.12 9.57
N PRO A 42 -8.76 2.60 8.44
CA PRO A 42 -8.09 1.73 7.47
C PRO A 42 -6.67 1.32 7.90
N PHE A 43 -5.97 2.14 8.69
CA PHE A 43 -4.54 1.96 8.98
C PHE A 43 -4.20 0.61 9.64
N GLY A 44 -5.03 0.12 10.57
CA GLY A 44 -4.78 -1.14 11.27
C GLY A 44 -4.79 -2.33 10.30
N TYR A 45 -5.76 -2.34 9.38
CA TYR A 45 -5.88 -3.37 8.35
C TYR A 45 -4.73 -3.29 7.34
N PHE A 46 -4.36 -2.07 6.92
CA PHE A 46 -3.24 -1.86 6.01
C PHE A 46 -1.94 -2.43 6.58
N TYR A 47 -1.54 -2.00 7.77
CA TYR A 47 -0.26 -2.41 8.34
C TYR A 47 -0.22 -3.88 8.76
N LEU A 48 -1.35 -4.44 9.23
CA LEU A 48 -1.42 -5.89 9.47
C LEU A 48 -1.25 -6.67 8.17
N GLY A 49 -1.87 -6.23 7.08
CA GLY A 49 -1.69 -6.86 5.78
C GLY A 49 -0.28 -6.68 5.23
N ALA A 50 0.34 -5.50 5.41
CA ALA A 50 1.73 -5.25 5.04
C ALA A 50 2.69 -6.17 5.81
N THR A 51 2.42 -6.44 7.09
CA THR A 51 3.18 -7.39 7.91
C THR A 51 3.07 -8.81 7.35
N TYR A 52 1.86 -9.26 6.98
CA TYR A 52 1.68 -10.56 6.34
C TYR A 52 2.39 -10.63 4.98
N GLN A 53 2.40 -9.55 4.20
CA GLN A 53 3.16 -9.51 2.96
C GLN A 53 4.66 -9.65 3.24
N ALA A 54 5.21 -8.87 4.17
CA ALA A 54 6.62 -8.93 4.54
C ALA A 54 7.03 -10.35 4.99
N GLU A 55 6.23 -10.98 5.87
CA GLU A 55 6.45 -12.36 6.34
C GLU A 55 6.44 -13.38 5.19
N MET A 56 5.48 -13.27 4.25
CA MET A 56 5.43 -14.16 3.09
C MET A 56 6.61 -13.96 2.14
N LEU A 57 7.11 -12.74 2.00
CA LEU A 57 8.25 -12.43 1.12
C LEU A 57 9.58 -12.85 1.73
N ASP A 58 9.74 -12.68 3.04
CA ASP A 58 10.91 -13.13 3.79
C ASP A 58 11.07 -14.66 3.72
N ALA A 59 9.97 -15.40 3.93
CA ALA A 59 9.96 -16.86 3.88
C ALA A 59 9.82 -17.45 2.45
N GLU A 60 9.57 -16.61 1.44
CA GLU A 60 9.12 -17.01 0.09
C GLU A 60 7.93 -18.00 0.09
N GLN A 61 7.04 -17.90 1.08
CA GLN A 61 5.89 -18.77 1.27
C GLN A 61 4.58 -18.00 1.24
N PHE A 62 3.74 -18.27 0.24
CA PHE A 62 2.50 -17.52 0.00
C PHE A 62 1.24 -18.13 0.65
N ASN A 63 1.40 -18.88 1.74
CA ASN A 63 0.30 -19.60 2.40
C ASN A 63 -0.69 -18.68 3.15
N GLN A 64 -0.30 -17.43 3.47
CA GLN A 64 -1.16 -16.45 4.14
C GLN A 64 -1.85 -15.47 3.17
N LEU A 65 -1.78 -15.72 1.86
CA LEU A 65 -2.29 -14.79 0.85
C LEU A 65 -3.78 -14.45 1.06
N ASN A 66 -4.61 -15.41 1.45
CA ASN A 66 -6.03 -15.16 1.74
C ASN A 66 -6.23 -14.16 2.90
N LYS A 67 -5.40 -14.24 3.96
CA LYS A 67 -5.46 -13.29 5.07
C LYS A 67 -5.03 -11.90 4.61
N PHE A 68 -3.91 -11.82 3.89
CA PHE A 68 -3.44 -10.59 3.27
C PHE A 68 -4.53 -9.95 2.40
N SER A 69 -5.13 -10.70 1.48
CA SER A 69 -6.15 -10.18 0.55
C SER A 69 -7.37 -9.63 1.29
N LYS A 70 -7.87 -10.33 2.31
CA LYS A 70 -8.99 -9.86 3.13
C LYS A 70 -8.66 -8.56 3.86
N LEU A 71 -7.47 -8.43 4.41
CA LEU A 71 -7.03 -7.21 5.10
C LEU A 71 -6.93 -6.02 4.14
N MET A 72 -6.33 -6.21 2.97
CA MET A 72 -6.24 -5.17 1.94
C MET A 72 -7.62 -4.75 1.43
N GLU A 73 -8.52 -5.70 1.22
CA GLU A 73 -9.90 -5.41 0.81
C GLU A 73 -10.66 -4.67 1.91
N GLN A 74 -10.44 -4.97 3.19
CA GLN A 74 -11.05 -4.22 4.30
C GLN A 74 -10.52 -2.78 4.37
N CYS A 75 -9.20 -2.61 4.24
CA CYS A 75 -8.58 -1.29 4.12
C CYS A 75 -9.22 -0.45 3.01
N ILE A 76 -9.33 -1.02 1.79
CA ILE A 76 -9.94 -0.34 0.63
C ILE A 76 -11.40 0.05 0.93
N ARG A 77 -12.23 -0.90 1.40
CA ARG A 77 -13.65 -0.62 1.70
C ARG A 77 -13.83 0.47 2.76
N ILE A 78 -13.01 0.45 3.80
CA ILE A 78 -13.08 1.44 4.87
C ILE A 78 -12.66 2.82 4.35
N SER A 79 -11.55 2.90 3.62
CA SER A 79 -11.12 4.15 2.98
C SER A 79 -12.19 4.71 2.04
N GLU A 80 -12.71 3.90 1.11
CA GLU A 80 -13.77 4.32 0.18
C GLU A 80 -15.02 4.80 0.92
N ARG A 81 -15.46 4.07 1.95
CA ARG A 81 -16.61 4.46 2.77
C ARG A 81 -16.39 5.79 3.48
N LEU A 82 -15.22 6.00 4.09
CA LEU A 82 -14.92 7.23 4.81
C LEU A 82 -14.78 8.42 3.85
N ARG A 83 -14.14 8.24 2.69
CA ARG A 83 -14.04 9.27 1.65
C ARG A 83 -15.41 9.69 1.12
N ASN A 84 -16.27 8.72 0.83
CA ASN A 84 -17.65 9.00 0.37
C ASN A 84 -18.50 9.72 1.43
N LYS A 85 -18.23 9.48 2.72
CA LYS A 85 -19.01 10.08 3.82
C LYS A 85 -18.52 11.46 4.23
N ASN A 86 -17.19 11.63 4.31
CA ASN A 86 -16.56 12.78 4.96
C ASN A 86 -15.79 13.67 3.96
N GLY A 87 -15.69 13.27 2.70
CA GLY A 87 -14.79 13.87 1.72
C GLY A 87 -13.43 13.19 1.67
N ASP A 88 -12.68 13.46 0.61
CA ASP A 88 -11.33 12.95 0.45
C ASP A 88 -10.38 13.54 1.51
N ASP A 89 -9.46 12.69 1.99
CA ASP A 89 -8.41 13.03 2.93
C ASP A 89 -7.11 12.35 2.47
N VAL A 90 -5.96 13.02 2.68
CA VAL A 90 -4.66 12.56 2.17
C VAL A 90 -4.30 11.16 2.68
N TRP A 91 -4.62 10.84 3.93
CA TRP A 91 -4.37 9.53 4.51
C TRP A 91 -5.32 8.48 3.98
N LEU A 92 -6.60 8.81 3.78
CA LEU A 92 -7.56 7.87 3.20
C LEU A 92 -7.17 7.48 1.76
N LEU A 93 -6.76 8.47 0.96
CA LEU A 93 -6.21 8.26 -0.38
C LEU A 93 -4.92 7.43 -0.34
N PHE A 94 -4.03 7.74 0.59
CA PHE A 94 -2.78 6.99 0.80
C PHE A 94 -3.03 5.53 1.13
N TYR A 95 -3.89 5.22 2.11
CA TYR A 95 -4.15 3.84 2.52
C TYR A 95 -4.89 3.05 1.44
N GLU A 96 -5.85 3.67 0.74
CA GLU A 96 -6.52 3.03 -0.39
C GLU A 96 -5.53 2.73 -1.52
N GLY A 97 -4.73 3.73 -1.90
CA GLY A 97 -3.74 3.61 -2.97
C GLY A 97 -2.69 2.56 -2.66
N SER A 98 -2.14 2.60 -1.44
CA SER A 98 -1.15 1.65 -0.97
C SER A 98 -1.70 0.23 -0.89
N ALA A 99 -2.94 0.04 -0.42
CA ALA A 99 -3.55 -1.29 -0.40
C ALA A 99 -3.71 -1.88 -1.82
N TYR A 100 -4.09 -1.06 -2.79
CA TYR A 100 -4.12 -1.47 -4.21
C TYR A 100 -2.72 -1.82 -4.76
N LEU A 101 -1.69 -1.03 -4.45
CA LEU A 101 -0.31 -1.33 -4.85
C LEU A 101 0.21 -2.64 -4.25
N TYR A 102 -0.05 -2.87 -2.95
CA TYR A 102 0.34 -4.10 -2.26
C TYR A 102 -0.33 -5.32 -2.89
N ARG A 103 -1.62 -5.21 -3.25
CA ARG A 103 -2.33 -6.27 -4.00
C ARG A 103 -1.70 -6.49 -5.37
N GLY A 104 -1.45 -5.41 -6.11
CA GLY A 104 -0.82 -5.49 -7.43
C GLY A 104 0.56 -6.18 -7.41
N PHE A 105 1.36 -5.93 -6.38
CA PHE A 105 2.63 -6.61 -6.17
C PHE A 105 2.43 -8.12 -5.94
N MET A 106 1.49 -8.52 -5.08
CA MET A 106 1.22 -9.93 -4.80
C MET A 106 0.60 -10.66 -6.00
N ASP A 107 -0.24 -9.98 -6.79
CA ASP A 107 -0.76 -10.50 -8.05
C ASP A 107 0.39 -10.77 -9.03
N SER A 108 1.39 -9.88 -9.09
CA SER A 108 2.60 -10.09 -9.89
C SER A 108 3.41 -11.30 -9.41
N LYS A 109 3.50 -11.54 -8.09
CA LYS A 109 4.18 -12.73 -7.53
C LYS A 109 3.44 -14.02 -7.90
N GLN A 110 2.12 -13.97 -8.00
CA GLN A 110 1.28 -15.07 -8.46
C GLN A 110 1.18 -15.21 -10.00
N LYS A 111 1.95 -14.42 -10.76
CA LYS A 111 1.92 -14.38 -12.24
C LYS A 111 0.56 -13.95 -12.82
N ASN A 112 -0.30 -13.30 -12.02
CA ASN A 112 -1.54 -12.71 -12.48
C ASN A 112 -1.29 -11.26 -12.95
N PHE A 113 -0.64 -11.11 -14.10
CA PHE A 113 -0.15 -9.81 -14.58
C PHE A 113 -1.28 -8.81 -14.92
N PHE A 114 -2.43 -9.31 -15.35
CA PHE A 114 -3.58 -8.44 -15.66
C PHE A 114 -4.12 -7.78 -14.39
N GLU A 115 -4.40 -8.57 -13.35
CA GLU A 115 -4.83 -8.01 -12.06
C GLU A 115 -3.73 -7.19 -11.41
N ALA A 116 -2.47 -7.61 -11.53
CA ALA A 116 -1.32 -6.84 -11.06
C ALA A 116 -1.29 -5.42 -11.64
N TYR A 117 -1.43 -5.31 -12.97
CA TYR A 117 -1.46 -4.02 -13.65
C TYR A 117 -2.68 -3.19 -13.25
N ARG A 118 -3.87 -3.81 -13.26
CA ARG A 118 -5.13 -3.15 -12.89
C ARG A 118 -5.11 -2.60 -11.47
N ASN A 119 -4.69 -3.40 -10.50
CA ASN A 119 -4.60 -2.98 -9.10
C ASN A 119 -3.51 -1.91 -8.93
N SER A 120 -2.34 -2.09 -9.55
CA SER A 120 -1.27 -1.11 -9.43
C SER A 120 -1.64 0.25 -10.01
N LEU A 121 -2.32 0.28 -11.17
CA LEU A 121 -2.78 1.50 -11.81
C LEU A 121 -3.80 2.26 -10.94
N LYS A 122 -4.77 1.53 -10.36
CA LYS A 122 -5.73 2.13 -9.39
C LYS A 122 -4.99 2.71 -8.19
N GLY A 123 -4.03 1.98 -7.65
CA GLY A 123 -3.25 2.38 -6.50
C GLY A 123 -2.50 3.68 -6.74
N VAL A 124 -1.77 3.76 -7.86
CA VAL A 124 -1.03 4.97 -8.23
C VAL A 124 -1.93 6.17 -8.42
N HIS A 125 -3.07 6.03 -9.11
CA HIS A 125 -3.96 7.18 -9.28
C HIS A 125 -4.42 7.77 -7.95
N ARG A 126 -4.67 6.92 -6.93
CA ARG A 126 -5.02 7.38 -5.57
C ARG A 126 -3.87 8.05 -4.85
N LEU A 127 -2.64 7.55 -5.01
CA LEU A 127 -1.48 8.22 -4.43
C LEU A 127 -1.18 9.55 -5.14
N GLU A 128 -1.40 9.63 -6.44
CA GLU A 128 -1.32 10.89 -7.19
C GLU A 128 -2.45 11.87 -6.79
N ASP A 129 -3.65 11.38 -6.49
CA ASP A 129 -4.72 12.19 -5.89
C ASP A 129 -4.26 12.77 -4.53
N ALA A 130 -3.61 11.96 -3.69
CA ALA A 130 -3.08 12.41 -2.39
C ALA A 130 -2.01 13.50 -2.56
N ILE A 131 -1.07 13.31 -3.51
CA ILE A 131 -0.02 14.30 -3.81
C ILE A 131 -0.60 15.59 -4.39
N ARG A 132 -1.64 15.50 -5.22
CA ARG A 132 -2.35 16.68 -5.74
C ARG A 132 -3.06 17.46 -4.63
N MET A 133 -3.59 16.74 -3.63
CA MET A 133 -4.26 17.34 -2.47
C MET A 133 -3.26 18.01 -1.53
N ASP A 134 -2.14 17.35 -1.26
CA ASP A 134 -1.03 17.87 -0.45
C ASP A 134 0.31 17.40 -1.02
N SER A 135 1.03 18.30 -1.68
CA SER A 135 2.33 18.00 -2.29
C SER A 135 3.45 17.81 -1.26
N THR A 136 3.21 18.15 0.01
CA THR A 136 4.14 17.90 1.11
C THR A 136 3.93 16.53 1.77
N PHE A 137 2.91 15.78 1.33
CA PHE A 137 2.63 14.44 1.82
C PHE A 137 3.57 13.39 1.19
N TYR A 138 4.80 13.34 1.72
CA TYR A 138 5.89 12.55 1.14
C TYR A 138 5.65 11.03 1.13
N ASP A 139 4.81 10.51 2.02
CA ASP A 139 4.53 9.06 2.12
C ASP A 139 3.97 8.47 0.82
N ALA A 140 3.20 9.26 0.05
CA ALA A 140 2.62 8.82 -1.22
C ALA A 140 3.66 8.64 -2.34
N TYR A 141 4.80 9.32 -2.28
CA TYR A 141 5.78 9.35 -3.38
C TYR A 141 6.47 8.01 -3.59
N LEU A 142 6.72 7.25 -2.53
CA LEU A 142 7.37 5.94 -2.64
C LEU A 142 6.55 4.98 -3.51
N GLY A 143 5.23 4.95 -3.32
CA GLY A 143 4.34 4.08 -4.08
C GLY A 143 4.26 4.48 -5.56
N VAL A 144 4.13 5.78 -5.85
CA VAL A 144 4.12 6.33 -7.21
C VAL A 144 5.45 6.05 -7.92
N GLY A 145 6.58 6.34 -7.28
CA GLY A 145 7.91 6.12 -7.82
C GLY A 145 8.17 4.64 -8.13
N SER A 146 7.78 3.75 -7.22
CA SER A 146 7.93 2.29 -7.39
C SER A 146 7.17 1.78 -8.62
N PHE A 147 5.94 2.23 -8.83
CA PHE A 147 5.17 1.83 -10.02
C PHE A 147 5.74 2.42 -11.31
N LYS A 148 6.12 3.70 -11.32
CA LYS A 148 6.75 4.34 -12.49
C LYS A 148 8.02 3.59 -12.89
N TYR A 149 8.89 3.27 -11.93
CA TYR A 149 10.08 2.46 -12.18
C TYR A 149 9.74 1.08 -12.75
N TRP A 150 8.79 0.37 -12.14
CA TRP A 150 8.35 -0.95 -12.61
C TRP A 150 7.79 -0.90 -14.04
N LYS A 151 6.90 0.05 -14.33
CA LYS A 151 6.30 0.27 -15.66
C LYS A 151 7.39 0.53 -16.69
N SER A 152 8.33 1.45 -16.42
CA SER A 152 9.44 1.73 -17.31
C SER A 152 10.36 0.52 -17.50
N SER A 153 10.65 -0.24 -16.44
CA SER A 153 11.48 -1.45 -16.54
C SER A 153 10.82 -2.55 -17.37
N LYS A 154 9.49 -2.68 -17.32
CA LYS A 154 8.74 -3.65 -18.15
C LYS A 154 8.55 -3.15 -19.57
N ALA A 155 8.36 -1.85 -19.75
CA ALA A 155 8.34 -1.21 -21.07
C ALA A 155 9.67 -1.38 -21.80
N LYS A 156 10.83 -1.42 -21.11
CA LYS A 156 12.13 -1.79 -21.72
C LYS A 156 12.14 -3.18 -22.39
N ALA A 157 11.33 -4.13 -21.93
CA ALA A 157 11.18 -5.43 -22.60
C ALA A 157 10.33 -5.33 -23.88
N LEU A 158 9.66 -4.19 -24.09
CA LEU A 158 8.75 -3.87 -25.19
C LEU A 158 9.21 -2.65 -26.00
N THR A 159 10.34 -1.99 -25.67
CA THR A 159 10.88 -0.83 -26.42
C THR A 159 11.33 -1.18 -27.83
N TRP A 160 11.34 -2.47 -28.19
CA TRP A 160 11.50 -2.92 -29.57
C TRP A 160 10.25 -2.69 -30.43
N LEU A 161 9.09 -2.39 -29.82
CA LEU A 161 7.85 -2.06 -30.52
C LEU A 161 7.76 -0.55 -30.81
N PRO A 162 7.49 -0.12 -32.05
CA PRO A 162 7.56 1.29 -32.47
C PRO A 162 6.45 2.21 -31.93
N PHE A 163 5.61 1.73 -31.01
CA PHE A 163 4.43 2.44 -30.50
C PHE A 163 4.48 2.74 -28.99
N ILE A 164 5.59 2.45 -28.30
CA ILE A 164 5.74 2.66 -26.86
C ILE A 164 6.74 3.79 -26.59
N SER A 165 6.27 4.88 -26.00
CA SER A 165 7.08 6.05 -25.66
C SER A 165 7.88 5.87 -24.36
N ASP A 166 9.11 6.37 -24.35
CA ASP A 166 10.05 6.29 -23.25
C ASP A 166 9.99 7.53 -22.34
N GLU A 167 9.41 7.39 -21.15
CA GLU A 167 9.19 8.48 -20.18
C GLU A 167 10.26 8.57 -19.07
N ARG A 168 11.42 7.90 -19.22
CA ARG A 168 12.45 7.76 -18.17
C ARG A 168 12.93 9.07 -17.53
N LYS A 169 13.01 10.16 -18.29
CA LYS A 169 13.48 11.45 -17.77
C LYS A 169 12.53 12.06 -16.74
N LEU A 170 11.23 11.77 -16.83
CA LEU A 170 10.20 12.30 -15.93
C LEU A 170 10.20 11.66 -14.53
N GLY A 171 11.03 10.63 -14.31
CA GLY A 171 11.19 9.97 -13.00
C GLY A 171 12.49 10.32 -12.27
N ILE A 172 13.34 11.17 -12.87
CA ILE A 172 14.66 11.57 -12.34
C ILE A 172 14.72 13.10 -12.13
N GLU A 173 13.77 13.86 -12.68
CA GLU A 173 13.49 15.27 -12.37
C GLU A 173 12.32 15.37 -11.39
#